data_AF-A0A961CHZ0-F1
#
_entry.id   AF-A0A961CHZ0-F1
#
_cell.length_a   1.000
_cell.length_b   1.000
_cell.length_c   1.000
_cell.angle_alpha   90.00
_cell.angle_beta   90.00
_cell.angle_gamma   90.00
#
_symmetry.space_group_name_H-M   'P 1'
#
loop_
_entity.id
_entity.type
_entity.pdbx_description
1 polymer ?
#
loop_
_entity_poly.entity_id
_entity_poly.type
_entity_poly.pdbx_seq_one_letter_code
_entity_poly.pdbx_strand_id
1 'polypeptide(L)'
;RHVARPQQGTCDRGAVEARIEFLPFGSPRNYLGTNQALSGTWRENFALSIADKCTAKEHGDRLAAVSDWNYSASSSGAGTFEGCTPGSPSAVRPNDEHNADGYTYVVEMPKTFVGTADLRIDAQGLAHCSNKNPTDDSWIGGSSYPMPTTVTVRRDDGTDGPTSGSVLFGPLTVTSLTNGGYYCGTTNSTVMNGGNSTWRALAAIPNAAAGDRFFIQIASNGTQTNNPGGNNQFSLRARMGETFTACTTDPGDINSTTQCPNVYALDHLGSYMNAPSAGAVFQVASLGPEHSGKLVDLFLWDPGEGANWLELWDPSGNRVPVTVEVACHDGTFPSETGAGCSSETSPAGGYGPFATNQVNLGDNYNFCSNRPSPRVTSCRKYNDRLLRITAQLPENITTAYGGRTWWKLYIRSATSSVTDRTTMQVAVRDPAAVVDE
;
A
#
# COMPACT_ATOMS: atom_id res chain seq x y z
N ARG A 1 -36.02 52.90 36.45
CA ARG A 1 -35.95 51.43 36.63
C ARG A 1 -35.94 50.78 35.25
N HIS A 2 -34.76 50.61 34.66
CA HIS A 2 -34.57 49.74 33.50
C HIS A 2 -33.68 48.59 33.96
N VAL A 3 -34.25 47.39 33.93
CA VAL A 3 -33.56 46.14 34.27
C VAL A 3 -32.88 45.67 33.00
N ALA A 4 -31.54 45.64 33.00
CA ALA A 4 -30.76 45.00 31.95
C ALA A 4 -30.94 43.47 32.04
N ARG A 5 -31.36 42.85 30.93
CA ARG A 5 -31.33 41.38 30.79
C ARG A 5 -29.89 40.93 30.52
N PRO A 6 -29.41 39.84 31.13
CA PRO A 6 -28.14 39.25 30.75
C PRO A 6 -28.24 38.67 29.34
N GLN A 7 -27.23 38.94 28.51
CA GLN A 7 -27.07 38.27 27.23
C GLN A 7 -26.88 36.76 27.46
N GLN A 8 -27.73 35.95 26.83
CA GLN A 8 -27.47 34.53 26.66
C GLN A 8 -26.22 34.39 25.79
N GLY A 9 -25.11 33.97 26.40
CA GLY A 9 -23.95 33.50 25.64
C GLY A 9 -24.35 32.23 24.90
N THR A 10 -24.33 32.27 23.58
CA THR A 10 -24.33 31.09 22.74
C THR A 10 -23.01 30.36 22.98
N CYS A 11 -23.07 29.22 23.68
CA CYS A 11 -21.99 28.25 23.66
C CYS A 11 -21.95 27.64 22.26
N ASP A 12 -21.17 28.24 21.36
CA ASP A 12 -20.75 27.54 20.14
C ASP A 12 -19.83 26.41 20.59
N ARG A 13 -20.41 25.21 20.74
CA ARG A 13 -19.65 23.96 20.84
C ARG A 13 -19.01 23.74 19.47
N GLY A 14 -17.86 24.36 19.24
CA GLY A 14 -17.01 23.99 18.11
C GLY A 14 -16.66 22.52 18.27
N ALA A 15 -17.26 21.66 17.47
CA ALA A 15 -16.81 20.27 17.37
C ALA A 15 -15.36 20.34 16.91
N VAL A 16 -14.43 19.96 17.79
CA VAL A 16 -13.04 19.77 17.40
C VAL A 16 -13.03 18.54 16.51
N GLU A 17 -12.90 18.75 15.21
CA GLU A 17 -12.78 17.67 14.25
C GLU A 17 -11.62 16.76 14.68
N ALA A 18 -11.89 15.46 14.80
CA ALA A 18 -10.88 14.50 15.22
C ALA A 18 -9.73 14.54 14.21
N ARG A 19 -8.53 14.91 14.68
CA ARG A 19 -7.35 14.99 13.81
C ARG A 19 -6.96 13.57 13.38
N ILE A 20 -7.09 13.27 12.10
CA ILE A 20 -6.57 12.05 11.49
C ILE A 20 -5.12 12.31 11.08
N GLU A 21 -4.21 11.48 11.58
CA GLU A 21 -2.79 11.50 11.23
C GLU A 21 -2.46 10.25 10.42
N PHE A 22 -2.14 10.42 9.14
CA PHE A 22 -1.63 9.32 8.32
C PHE A 22 -0.19 9.01 8.69
N LEU A 23 0.11 7.72 8.86
CA LEU A 23 1.43 7.26 9.25
C LEU A 23 2.09 6.54 8.07
N PRO A 24 3.43 6.56 8.01
CA PRO A 24 4.14 5.76 7.04
C PRO A 24 3.83 4.27 7.21
N PHE A 25 3.48 3.61 6.10
CA PHE A 25 3.21 2.18 6.06
C PHE A 25 4.47 1.42 5.66
N GLY A 26 4.99 0.52 6.48
CA GLY A 26 6.11 -0.30 6.04
C GLY A 26 6.95 -0.85 7.18
N SER A 27 8.25 -0.93 6.94
CA SER A 27 9.13 -1.84 7.66
C SER A 27 10.19 -1.11 8.49
N PRO A 28 10.55 -1.61 9.69
CA PRO A 28 11.77 -1.20 10.39
C PRO A 28 13.04 -1.70 9.70
N ARG A 29 12.91 -2.36 8.55
CA ARG A 29 14.01 -3.01 7.85
C ARG A 29 14.57 -2.11 6.77
N ASN A 30 15.81 -2.36 6.39
CA ASN A 30 16.44 -1.70 5.25
C ASN A 30 15.98 -2.26 3.89
N TYR A 31 14.78 -2.81 3.81
CA TYR A 31 14.15 -3.32 2.59
C TYR A 31 12.64 -3.43 2.75
N LEU A 32 11.95 -3.52 1.61
CA LEU A 32 10.50 -3.62 1.56
C LEU A 32 10.04 -4.35 0.29
N GLY A 33 9.02 -5.21 0.46
CA GLY A 33 8.37 -5.95 -0.63
C GLY A 33 9.35 -6.84 -1.38
N THR A 34 10.17 -7.58 -0.65
CA THR A 34 11.22 -8.42 -1.23
C THR A 34 10.69 -9.70 -1.85
N ASN A 35 9.45 -10.11 -1.57
CA ASN A 35 8.87 -11.38 -2.00
C ASN A 35 9.87 -12.55 -1.82
N GLN A 36 10.45 -13.07 -2.91
CA GLN A 36 11.46 -14.15 -2.94
C GLN A 36 12.89 -13.65 -3.19
N ALA A 37 13.10 -12.34 -3.34
CA ALA A 37 14.41 -11.72 -3.55
C ALA A 37 15.35 -11.91 -2.35
N LEU A 38 14.77 -12.06 -1.15
CA LEU A 38 15.49 -12.44 0.07
C LEU A 38 15.04 -13.84 0.53
N SER A 39 15.96 -14.54 1.19
CA SER A 39 15.75 -15.90 1.70
C SER A 39 15.62 -15.95 3.22
N GLY A 40 15.07 -17.06 3.75
CA GLY A 40 15.01 -17.31 5.19
C GLY A 40 14.02 -16.41 5.92
N THR A 41 14.39 -15.93 7.11
CA THR A 41 13.54 -15.09 7.99
C THR A 41 13.31 -13.67 7.45
N TRP A 42 14.03 -13.30 6.38
CA TRP A 42 13.93 -12.01 5.71
C TRP A 42 12.95 -11.98 4.55
N ARG A 43 12.34 -13.13 4.24
CA ARG A 43 11.35 -13.27 3.18
C ARG A 43 10.02 -12.63 3.61
N GLU A 44 9.45 -11.74 2.79
CA GLU A 44 8.21 -11.02 3.10
C GLU A 44 6.95 -11.62 2.43
N ASN A 45 7.09 -12.53 1.46
CA ASN A 45 5.98 -13.14 0.70
C ASN A 45 5.05 -12.14 -0.03
N PHE A 46 5.46 -10.89 -0.17
CA PHE A 46 4.82 -9.89 -1.03
C PHE A 46 5.89 -9.07 -1.76
N ALA A 47 5.55 -8.60 -2.97
CA ALA A 47 6.30 -7.59 -3.69
C ALA A 47 5.62 -6.23 -3.54
N LEU A 48 6.36 -5.14 -3.70
CA LEU A 48 5.75 -3.86 -4.01
C LEU A 48 5.13 -3.94 -5.40
N SER A 49 4.03 -3.23 -5.64
CA SER A 49 3.34 -3.30 -6.92
C SER A 49 2.78 -1.96 -7.30
N ILE A 50 2.78 -1.71 -8.61
CA ILE A 50 2.08 -0.60 -9.24
C ILE A 50 1.38 -1.10 -10.50
N ALA A 51 0.15 -0.64 -10.73
CA ALA A 51 -0.62 -0.94 -11.93
C ALA A 51 -0.13 -0.15 -13.13
N ASP A 52 -0.32 -0.69 -14.33
CA ASP A 52 -0.38 0.14 -15.52
C ASP A 52 -1.53 1.13 -15.39
N LYS A 53 -1.36 2.32 -15.95
CA LYS A 53 -2.39 3.37 -15.97
C LYS A 53 -3.74 2.84 -16.45
N CYS A 54 -3.72 1.92 -17.40
CA CYS A 54 -4.89 1.40 -18.09
C CYS A 54 -5.52 0.17 -17.41
N THR A 55 -4.89 -0.35 -16.36
CA THR A 55 -5.45 -1.39 -15.50
C THR A 55 -6.59 -0.77 -14.68
N ALA A 56 -7.70 -1.50 -14.52
CA ALA A 56 -8.79 -1.03 -13.68
C ALA A 56 -8.41 -1.06 -12.19
N LYS A 57 -8.96 -0.11 -11.43
CA LYS A 57 -8.75 0.01 -9.98
C LYS A 57 -9.15 -1.26 -9.22
N GLU A 58 -10.18 -1.95 -9.72
CA GLU A 58 -10.68 -3.25 -9.24
C GLU A 58 -9.63 -4.38 -9.24
N HIS A 59 -8.47 -4.18 -9.86
CA HIS A 59 -7.39 -5.16 -9.82
C HIS A 59 -6.44 -4.91 -8.65
N GLY A 60 -6.81 -4.08 -7.66
CA GLY A 60 -6.05 -3.92 -6.41
C GLY A 60 -5.18 -2.68 -6.26
N ASP A 61 -5.19 -1.77 -7.25
CA ASP A 61 -4.40 -0.53 -7.19
C ASP A 61 -5.33 0.68 -7.17
N ARG A 62 -5.45 1.27 -5.98
CA ARG A 62 -6.35 2.38 -5.72
C ARG A 62 -5.91 3.68 -6.41
N LEU A 63 -4.62 3.85 -6.68
CA LEU A 63 -4.03 5.15 -7.02
C LEU A 63 -3.48 5.23 -8.45
N ALA A 64 -2.81 4.21 -8.95
CA ALA A 64 -2.16 4.28 -10.26
C ALA A 64 -3.16 4.14 -11.42
N ALA A 65 -4.24 3.39 -11.23
CA ALA A 65 -5.31 3.22 -12.23
C ALA A 65 -6.02 4.55 -12.50
N VAL A 66 -6.25 4.92 -13.76
CA VAL A 66 -7.07 6.12 -14.09
C VAL A 66 -8.57 5.85 -14.15
N SER A 67 -8.97 4.59 -14.09
CA SER A 67 -10.37 4.20 -14.18
C SER A 67 -10.73 3.26 -13.04
N ASP A 68 -11.86 3.52 -12.38
CA ASP A 68 -12.45 2.59 -11.41
C ASP A 68 -12.74 1.25 -12.08
N TRP A 69 -13.39 1.31 -13.24
CA TRP A 69 -13.66 0.15 -14.10
C TRP A 69 -13.48 0.53 -15.58
N ASN A 70 -13.18 -0.47 -16.41
CA ASN A 70 -13.00 -0.31 -17.86
C ASN A 70 -13.54 -1.49 -18.67
N TYR A 71 -14.37 -2.33 -18.05
CA TYR A 71 -15.05 -3.43 -18.71
C TYR A 71 -16.51 -3.09 -18.99
N SER A 72 -17.00 -3.57 -20.13
CA SER A 72 -18.42 -3.51 -20.46
C SER A 72 -19.25 -4.24 -19.40
N ALA A 73 -20.46 -3.76 -19.14
CA ALA A 73 -21.38 -4.49 -18.26
C ALA A 73 -21.76 -5.82 -18.91
N SER A 74 -21.42 -6.94 -18.27
CA SER A 74 -21.89 -8.27 -18.70
C SER A 74 -22.53 -9.00 -17.53
N SER A 75 -23.69 -9.62 -17.79
CA SER A 75 -24.39 -10.45 -16.81
C SER A 75 -23.63 -11.75 -16.47
N SER A 76 -22.67 -12.15 -17.32
CA SER A 76 -21.86 -13.36 -17.15
C SER A 76 -20.46 -13.11 -16.57
N GLY A 77 -20.15 -11.87 -16.19
CA GLY A 77 -18.98 -11.55 -15.38
C GLY A 77 -17.64 -11.40 -16.08
N ALA A 78 -17.61 -11.42 -17.41
CA ALA A 78 -16.45 -11.06 -18.22
C ALA A 78 -16.88 -10.04 -19.28
N GLY A 79 -16.88 -8.76 -18.90
CA GLY A 79 -17.06 -7.68 -19.86
C GLY A 79 -15.95 -7.68 -20.90
N THR A 80 -16.21 -7.07 -22.05
CA THR A 80 -15.15 -6.71 -22.99
C THR A 80 -14.44 -5.48 -22.46
N PHE A 81 -13.12 -5.48 -22.41
CA PHE A 81 -12.35 -4.29 -22.08
C PHE A 81 -12.64 -3.17 -23.09
N GLU A 82 -12.95 -1.97 -22.63
CA GLU A 82 -13.40 -0.82 -23.44
C GLU A 82 -12.39 0.35 -23.51
N GLY A 83 -11.21 0.20 -22.90
CA GLY A 83 -10.20 1.27 -22.80
C GLY A 83 -10.18 1.94 -21.44
N CYS A 84 -9.14 2.72 -21.14
CA CYS A 84 -9.02 3.43 -19.86
C CYS A 84 -9.14 4.95 -19.97
N THR A 85 -9.47 5.49 -21.15
CA THR A 85 -9.61 6.95 -21.32
C THR A 85 -10.98 7.40 -20.81
N PRO A 86 -11.05 8.29 -19.80
CA PRO A 86 -12.31 8.92 -19.42
C PRO A 86 -13.00 9.57 -20.61
N GLY A 87 -14.28 9.27 -20.85
CA GLY A 87 -15.04 9.78 -22.00
C GLY A 87 -15.00 8.92 -23.26
N SER A 88 -14.33 7.76 -23.24
CA SER A 88 -14.58 6.63 -24.16
C SER A 88 -16.03 6.09 -23.95
N PRO A 89 -16.54 5.01 -24.59
CA PRO A 89 -17.93 4.58 -24.40
C PRO A 89 -18.33 4.48 -22.92
N SER A 90 -19.64 4.53 -22.66
CA SER A 90 -20.26 4.67 -21.34
C SER A 90 -19.83 3.67 -20.26
N ALA A 91 -18.93 2.72 -20.56
CA ALA A 91 -18.32 1.81 -19.60
C ALA A 91 -17.21 2.41 -18.73
N VAL A 92 -16.39 3.38 -19.17
CA VAL A 92 -15.19 3.80 -18.41
C VAL A 92 -15.55 4.86 -17.35
N ARG A 93 -15.41 4.53 -16.07
CA ARG A 93 -15.56 5.51 -14.96
C ARG A 93 -14.18 6.00 -14.53
N PRO A 94 -13.94 7.32 -14.43
CA PRO A 94 -12.69 7.85 -13.90
C PRO A 94 -12.45 7.37 -12.46
N ASN A 95 -11.21 7.10 -12.11
CA ASN A 95 -10.79 6.95 -10.72
C ASN A 95 -10.48 8.33 -10.15
N ASP A 96 -11.34 8.85 -9.29
CA ASP A 96 -11.16 10.16 -8.67
C ASP A 96 -9.98 10.19 -7.68
N GLU A 97 -9.49 9.02 -7.29
CA GLU A 97 -8.32 8.84 -6.41
C GLU A 97 -7.02 8.65 -7.19
N HIS A 98 -7.06 8.79 -8.52
CA HIS A 98 -5.88 8.61 -9.34
C HIS A 98 -4.77 9.58 -8.95
N ASN A 99 -3.58 9.03 -8.68
CA ASN A 99 -2.37 9.78 -8.46
C ASN A 99 -1.37 9.54 -9.60
N ALA A 100 -1.15 10.57 -10.42
CA ALA A 100 -0.21 10.52 -11.53
C ALA A 100 1.26 10.38 -11.09
N ASP A 101 1.59 10.78 -9.85
CA ASP A 101 2.92 10.59 -9.26
C ASP A 101 3.13 9.18 -8.72
N GLY A 102 2.08 8.34 -8.73
CA GLY A 102 2.11 6.95 -8.28
C GLY A 102 2.34 6.82 -6.78
N TYR A 103 3.25 5.93 -6.39
CA TYR A 103 3.58 5.64 -5.00
C TYR A 103 4.87 6.33 -4.58
N THR A 104 4.91 6.81 -3.34
CA THR A 104 6.12 7.36 -2.73
C THR A 104 6.61 6.45 -1.61
N TYR A 105 7.88 6.06 -1.70
CA TYR A 105 8.60 5.36 -0.65
C TYR A 105 9.68 6.26 -0.04
N VAL A 106 10.12 5.92 1.15
CA VAL A 106 11.13 6.66 1.89
C VAL A 106 12.25 5.71 2.30
N VAL A 107 13.48 6.18 2.13
CA VAL A 107 14.64 5.66 2.85
C VAL A 107 15.00 6.67 3.92
N GLU A 108 14.97 6.26 5.18
CA GLU A 108 15.31 7.12 6.31
C GLU A 108 16.53 6.57 7.05
N MET A 109 17.50 7.45 7.27
CA MET A 109 18.67 7.18 8.08
C MET A 109 18.31 7.36 9.56
N PRO A 110 18.72 6.46 10.47
CA PRO A 110 18.48 6.64 11.89
C PRO A 110 19.05 7.95 12.41
N LYS A 111 18.34 8.59 13.34
CA LYS A 111 18.82 9.81 14.02
C LYS A 111 20.10 9.58 14.83
N THR A 112 20.45 8.33 15.11
CA THR A 112 21.67 7.90 15.81
C THR A 112 22.74 7.37 14.87
N PHE A 113 22.56 7.52 13.55
CA PHE A 113 23.50 7.04 12.56
C PHE A 113 24.86 7.76 12.68
N VAL A 114 25.95 7.00 12.71
CA VAL A 114 27.33 7.52 12.80
C VAL A 114 28.25 6.97 11.71
N GLY A 115 27.69 6.28 10.71
CA GLY A 115 28.47 5.66 9.64
C GLY A 115 29.01 6.68 8.62
N THR A 116 30.12 6.31 7.97
CA THR A 116 30.73 7.10 6.89
C THR A 116 30.60 6.45 5.52
N ALA A 117 30.01 5.25 5.46
CA ALA A 117 29.80 4.53 4.22
C ALA A 117 28.73 5.22 3.37
N ASP A 118 28.88 5.13 2.05
CA ASP A 118 27.86 5.63 1.11
C ASP A 118 26.56 4.84 1.27
N LEU A 119 25.44 5.56 1.29
CA LEU A 119 24.13 4.95 1.17
C LEU A 119 23.88 4.60 -0.30
N ARG A 120 23.43 3.37 -0.55
CA ARG A 120 22.96 2.92 -1.86
C ARG A 120 21.50 2.51 -1.74
N ILE A 121 20.68 3.11 -2.57
CA ILE A 121 19.26 2.73 -2.72
C ILE A 121 19.20 1.82 -3.92
N ASP A 122 18.83 0.56 -3.72
CA ASP A 122 18.69 -0.42 -4.79
C ASP A 122 17.21 -0.78 -5.01
N ALA A 123 16.89 -1.15 -6.25
CA ALA A 123 15.61 -1.73 -6.62
C ALA A 123 15.80 -3.01 -7.45
N GLN A 124 14.78 -3.85 -7.44
CA GLN A 124 14.69 -5.05 -8.27
C GLN A 124 13.30 -5.12 -8.89
N GLY A 125 13.18 -5.57 -10.15
CA GLY A 125 11.87 -5.84 -10.77
C GLY A 125 11.08 -4.62 -11.25
N LEU A 126 11.68 -3.42 -11.33
CA LEU A 126 10.95 -2.18 -11.70
C LEU A 126 10.24 -2.19 -13.05
N ALA A 127 10.59 -3.11 -13.96
CA ALA A 127 9.86 -3.33 -15.20
C ALA A 127 9.79 -4.82 -15.54
N HIS A 128 8.64 -5.24 -16.07
CA HIS A 128 8.53 -6.55 -16.72
C HIS A 128 9.26 -6.57 -18.05
N CYS A 129 10.13 -7.55 -18.26
CA CYS A 129 10.88 -7.70 -19.51
C CYS A 129 10.68 -9.06 -20.20
N SER A 130 9.65 -9.81 -19.84
CA SER A 130 9.35 -11.08 -20.51
C SER A 130 8.22 -10.91 -21.51
N ASN A 131 8.33 -11.59 -22.63
CA ASN A 131 7.26 -11.79 -23.61
C ASN A 131 6.55 -13.13 -23.39
N LYS A 132 6.72 -13.75 -22.21
CA LYS A 132 6.08 -15.04 -21.89
C LYS A 132 4.66 -14.82 -21.37
N ASN A 133 3.82 -15.80 -21.67
CA ASN A 133 2.36 -15.83 -21.47
C ASN A 133 1.88 -15.23 -20.12
N PRO A 134 0.74 -14.50 -20.11
CA PRO A 134 0.17 -13.77 -18.95
C PRO A 134 -0.28 -14.64 -17.77
N THR A 135 -0.05 -15.95 -17.80
CA THR A 135 -0.66 -16.86 -16.83
C THR A 135 0.04 -16.92 -15.48
N ASP A 136 1.25 -16.35 -15.38
CA ASP A 136 2.02 -16.33 -14.13
C ASP A 136 2.08 -14.92 -13.55
N ASP A 137 0.93 -14.44 -13.05
CA ASP A 137 0.84 -13.25 -12.18
C ASP A 137 1.70 -13.43 -10.90
N SER A 138 2.20 -14.65 -10.63
CA SER A 138 2.97 -14.98 -9.44
C SER A 138 4.44 -14.48 -9.45
N TRP A 139 4.99 -14.01 -10.57
CA TRP A 139 6.41 -13.63 -10.62
C TRP A 139 6.65 -12.12 -10.59
N ILE A 140 7.70 -11.69 -9.88
CA ILE A 140 8.27 -10.33 -9.97
C ILE A 140 8.49 -10.04 -11.47
N GLY A 141 7.59 -9.26 -12.04
CA GLY A 141 7.47 -9.12 -13.48
C GLY A 141 6.06 -9.27 -14.03
N GLY A 142 5.36 -10.41 -13.92
CA GLY A 142 3.94 -10.61 -14.32
C GLY A 142 3.40 -10.24 -15.73
N SER A 143 3.49 -8.98 -16.20
CA SER A 143 2.59 -8.46 -17.23
C SER A 143 3.06 -8.66 -18.68
N SER A 144 2.20 -9.18 -19.58
CA SER A 144 2.54 -9.42 -21.00
C SER A 144 2.84 -8.19 -21.85
N TYR A 145 2.79 -7.01 -21.26
CA TYR A 145 2.76 -5.74 -21.94
C TYR A 145 3.87 -4.85 -21.40
N PRO A 146 4.67 -4.19 -22.25
CA PRO A 146 5.68 -3.26 -21.77
C PRO A 146 4.99 -2.14 -20.98
N MET A 147 5.23 -2.12 -19.68
CA MET A 147 4.69 -1.12 -18.77
C MET A 147 5.84 -0.20 -18.35
N PRO A 148 5.96 1.00 -18.95
CA PRO A 148 6.90 2.01 -18.52
C PRO A 148 6.70 2.38 -17.05
N THR A 149 7.72 2.16 -16.23
CA THR A 149 7.75 2.66 -14.85
C THR A 149 8.76 3.80 -14.77
N THR A 150 8.33 4.95 -14.26
CA THR A 150 9.25 6.05 -13.97
C THR A 150 9.64 6.03 -12.50
N VAL A 151 10.94 6.16 -12.24
CA VAL A 151 11.49 6.25 -10.90
C VAL A 151 12.27 7.55 -10.75
N THR A 152 12.01 8.26 -9.65
CA THR A 152 12.79 9.45 -9.28
C THR A 152 13.18 9.36 -7.80
N VAL A 153 14.44 9.65 -7.49
CA VAL A 153 14.96 9.71 -6.11
C VAL A 153 15.30 11.15 -5.77
N ARG A 154 14.77 11.64 -4.65
CA ARG A 154 15.03 12.98 -4.11
C ARG A 154 15.58 12.89 -2.70
N ARG A 155 16.38 13.88 -2.32
CA ARG A 155 16.69 14.16 -0.91
C ARG A 155 15.62 15.08 -0.34
N ASP A 156 15.07 14.73 0.82
CA ASP A 156 14.16 15.59 1.58
C ASP A 156 14.88 16.88 1.98
N ASP A 157 14.30 18.04 1.68
CA ASP A 157 14.81 19.36 2.08
C ASP A 157 14.06 19.93 3.30
N GLY A 158 13.07 19.19 3.80
CA GLY A 158 12.26 19.56 4.95
C GLY A 158 11.20 20.62 4.69
N THR A 159 10.99 21.05 3.43
CA THR A 159 10.15 22.24 3.15
C THR A 159 8.81 21.96 2.48
N ASP A 160 8.64 21.02 1.55
CA ASP A 160 7.39 20.96 0.75
C ASP A 160 6.95 19.54 0.32
N GLY A 161 7.22 18.50 1.12
CA GLY A 161 6.74 17.14 0.88
C GLY A 161 7.53 16.34 -0.18
N PRO A 162 7.02 15.19 -0.64
CA PRO A 162 7.84 14.18 -1.35
C PRO A 162 8.26 14.54 -2.78
N THR A 163 7.61 15.53 -3.39
CA THR A 163 7.95 16.07 -4.71
C THR A 163 8.95 17.22 -4.63
N SER A 164 9.10 17.81 -3.45
CA SER A 164 10.09 18.86 -3.16
C SER A 164 11.48 18.25 -2.92
N GLY A 165 12.50 19.09 -2.90
CA GLY A 165 13.88 18.64 -2.75
C GLY A 165 14.65 18.40 -4.06
N SER A 166 15.96 18.24 -3.89
CA SER A 166 16.89 18.03 -4.98
C SER A 166 16.79 16.61 -5.55
N VAL A 167 16.69 16.50 -6.87
CA VAL A 167 16.70 15.21 -7.58
C VAL A 167 18.12 14.64 -7.57
N LEU A 168 18.28 13.48 -6.93
CA LEU A 168 19.54 12.74 -6.89
C LEU A 168 19.65 11.74 -8.06
N PHE A 169 18.50 11.22 -8.51
CA PHE A 169 18.39 10.29 -9.63
C PHE A 169 17.04 10.41 -10.32
N GLY A 170 17.05 10.25 -11.64
CA GLY A 170 15.84 10.27 -12.46
C GLY A 170 15.39 11.69 -12.87
N PRO A 171 14.19 11.83 -13.44
CA PRO A 171 13.24 10.75 -13.73
C PRO A 171 13.84 9.74 -14.73
N LEU A 172 13.91 8.47 -14.34
CA LEU A 172 14.31 7.37 -15.23
C LEU A 172 13.06 6.57 -15.58
N THR A 173 12.68 6.57 -16.85
CA THR A 173 11.65 5.65 -17.35
C THR A 173 12.30 4.33 -17.76
N VAL A 174 11.91 3.26 -17.08
CA VAL A 174 12.30 1.89 -17.35
C VAL A 174 11.23 1.28 -18.25
N THR A 175 11.61 0.87 -19.45
CA THR A 175 10.73 0.20 -20.42
C THR A 175 11.31 -1.14 -20.83
N SER A 176 10.43 -2.07 -21.23
CA SER A 176 10.83 -3.30 -21.92
C SER A 176 11.03 -3.00 -23.40
N LEU A 177 12.18 -3.40 -23.96
CA LEU A 177 12.45 -3.27 -25.39
C LEU A 177 11.71 -4.36 -26.17
N THR A 178 10.92 -3.95 -27.15
CA THR A 178 10.06 -4.82 -27.97
C THR A 178 10.78 -5.58 -29.10
N ASN A 179 12.10 -5.43 -29.28
CA ASN A 179 12.81 -6.02 -30.41
C ASN A 179 13.88 -7.04 -30.00
N GLY A 180 13.45 -8.31 -29.83
CA GLY A 180 14.27 -9.51 -30.04
C GLY A 180 15.48 -9.76 -29.13
N GLY A 181 15.81 -8.85 -28.23
CA GLY A 181 16.84 -9.01 -27.21
C GLY A 181 16.27 -8.75 -25.83
N TYR A 182 16.51 -9.66 -24.89
CA TYR A 182 16.15 -9.54 -23.47
C TYR A 182 16.94 -8.41 -22.78
N TYR A 183 16.69 -7.17 -23.16
CA TYR A 183 17.34 -5.99 -22.60
C TYR A 183 16.28 -5.08 -21.97
N CYS A 184 16.18 -5.14 -20.65
CA CYS A 184 15.61 -4.06 -19.85
C CYS A 184 16.59 -2.89 -19.89
N GLY A 185 16.58 -2.10 -20.96
CA GLY A 185 17.55 -1.01 -21.10
C GLY A 185 17.07 0.06 -22.04
N THR A 186 17.20 1.32 -21.64
CA THR A 186 17.28 2.40 -22.62
C THR A 186 18.58 2.21 -23.42
N THR A 187 18.64 2.75 -24.63
CA THR A 187 19.82 2.74 -25.50
C THR A 187 21.06 3.44 -24.89
N ASN A 188 20.99 3.92 -23.65
CA ASN A 188 22.04 4.74 -23.03
C ASN A 188 22.34 4.43 -21.54
N SER A 189 21.91 3.29 -20.99
CA SER A 189 22.12 3.02 -19.56
C SER A 189 22.64 1.60 -19.27
N THR A 190 23.89 1.52 -18.80
CA THR A 190 24.52 0.35 -18.18
C THR A 190 23.84 -0.10 -16.87
N VAL A 191 22.82 0.62 -16.40
CA VAL A 191 22.28 0.50 -15.03
C VAL A 191 21.22 -0.61 -14.89
N MET A 192 20.61 -1.12 -15.98
CA MET A 192 19.47 -2.06 -15.87
C MET A 192 19.62 -3.37 -16.68
N ASN A 193 20.80 -3.65 -17.27
CA ASN A 193 21.02 -4.87 -18.06
C ASN A 193 21.27 -6.12 -17.19
N GLY A 194 20.20 -6.85 -16.88
CA GLY A 194 20.23 -8.22 -16.35
C GLY A 194 18.87 -8.58 -15.78
N GLY A 195 18.52 -9.87 -15.84
CA GLY A 195 17.14 -10.34 -15.64
C GLY A 195 16.44 -9.87 -14.36
N ASN A 196 15.13 -10.12 -14.30
CA ASN A 196 14.17 -9.70 -13.27
C ASN A 196 14.56 -10.04 -11.81
N SER A 197 15.64 -10.81 -11.60
CA SER A 197 16.17 -11.21 -10.30
C SER A 197 17.37 -10.40 -9.80
N THR A 198 17.82 -9.35 -10.52
CA THR A 198 19.03 -8.60 -10.16
C THR A 198 18.73 -7.27 -9.47
N TRP A 199 19.37 -7.03 -8.33
CA TRP A 199 19.35 -5.74 -7.63
C TRP A 199 20.17 -4.69 -8.39
N ARG A 200 19.61 -3.48 -8.54
CA ARG A 200 20.23 -2.36 -9.25
C ARG A 200 20.22 -1.12 -8.38
N ALA A 201 21.35 -0.42 -8.33
CA ALA A 201 21.44 0.86 -7.63
C ALA A 201 20.66 1.93 -8.41
N LEU A 202 19.66 2.52 -7.77
CA LEU A 202 18.97 3.72 -8.21
C LEU A 202 19.80 4.96 -7.86
N ALA A 203 20.31 5.04 -6.65
CA ALA A 203 21.08 6.19 -6.19
C ALA A 203 22.29 5.76 -5.36
N ALA A 204 23.36 6.55 -5.45
CA ALA A 204 24.55 6.45 -4.63
C ALA A 204 24.76 7.79 -3.93
N ILE A 205 24.67 7.77 -2.61
CA ILE A 205 24.56 8.97 -1.81
C ILE A 205 25.76 9.01 -0.87
N PRO A 206 26.80 9.79 -1.21
CA PRO A 206 27.94 9.93 -0.34
C PRO A 206 27.54 10.72 0.90
N ASN A 207 28.13 10.35 2.04
CA ASN A 207 27.97 11.06 3.32
C ASN A 207 26.49 11.26 3.74
N ALA A 208 25.67 10.22 3.65
CA ALA A 208 24.33 10.27 4.25
C ALA A 208 24.45 10.57 5.75
N ALA A 209 23.69 11.53 6.24
CA ALA A 209 23.74 11.98 7.63
C ALA A 209 22.64 11.34 8.48
N ALA A 210 22.78 11.45 9.80
CA ALA A 210 21.75 11.02 10.73
C ALA A 210 20.45 11.79 10.51
N GLY A 211 19.33 11.07 10.39
CA GLY A 211 18.02 11.65 10.14
C GLY A 211 17.76 12.09 8.69
N ASP A 212 18.71 11.89 7.76
CA ASP A 212 18.46 12.13 6.33
C ASP A 212 17.29 11.27 5.84
N ARG A 213 16.44 11.87 5.01
CA ARG A 213 15.33 11.20 4.33
C ARG A 213 15.46 11.33 2.83
N PHE A 214 15.12 10.26 2.13
CA PHE A 214 15.17 10.19 0.67
C PHE A 214 13.85 9.66 0.14
N PHE A 215 13.20 10.42 -0.74
CA PHE A 215 11.95 10.02 -1.37
C PHE A 215 12.23 9.27 -2.67
N ILE A 216 11.56 8.13 -2.86
CA ILE A 216 11.57 7.34 -4.08
C ILE A 216 10.15 7.36 -4.64
N GLN A 217 9.94 8.13 -5.69
CA GLN A 217 8.67 8.18 -6.41
C GLN A 217 8.67 7.19 -7.54
N ILE A 218 7.64 6.35 -7.61
CA ILE A 218 7.46 5.31 -8.60
C ILE A 218 6.07 5.46 -9.22
N ALA A 219 6.04 5.78 -10.51
CA ALA A 219 4.81 6.03 -11.27
C ALA A 219 4.76 5.14 -12.51
N SER A 220 3.55 4.77 -12.92
CA SER A 220 3.34 4.09 -14.20
C SER A 220 3.04 5.13 -15.29
N ASN A 221 3.89 5.15 -16.32
CA ASN A 221 3.75 6.05 -17.47
C ASN A 221 3.26 5.28 -18.70
N GLY A 222 2.39 4.28 -18.47
CA GLY A 222 1.78 3.49 -19.52
C GLY A 222 1.15 4.37 -20.60
N THR A 223 1.64 4.24 -21.84
CA THR A 223 0.95 4.79 -23.02
C THR A 223 -0.07 3.82 -23.58
N GLN A 224 -0.21 2.65 -22.96
CA GLN A 224 -1.10 1.61 -23.45
C GLN A 224 -2.54 2.01 -23.19
N THR A 225 -3.38 1.82 -24.20
CA THR A 225 -4.82 2.07 -24.11
C THR A 225 -5.61 0.77 -23.96
N ASN A 226 -4.94 -0.38 -23.96
CA ASN A 226 -5.55 -1.71 -24.06
C ASN A 226 -4.96 -2.78 -23.14
N ASN A 227 -4.43 -2.39 -21.98
CA ASN A 227 -3.82 -3.32 -21.03
C ASN A 227 -4.65 -3.45 -19.73
N PRO A 228 -5.66 -4.35 -19.69
CA PRO A 228 -6.56 -4.48 -18.54
C PRO A 228 -5.89 -4.94 -17.24
N GLY A 229 -4.77 -5.66 -17.30
CA GLY A 229 -4.18 -6.38 -16.16
C GLY A 229 -2.68 -6.12 -16.01
N GLY A 230 -2.19 -4.99 -16.49
CA GLY A 230 -0.79 -4.61 -16.34
C GLY A 230 -0.43 -4.29 -14.90
N ASN A 231 0.60 -4.94 -14.39
CA ASN A 231 1.26 -4.57 -13.15
C ASN A 231 2.79 -4.71 -13.31
N ASN A 232 3.53 -3.92 -12.52
CA ASN A 232 4.95 -4.15 -12.28
C ASN A 232 5.13 -4.42 -10.79
N GLN A 233 5.77 -5.54 -10.50
CA GLN A 233 6.10 -5.96 -9.15
C GLN A 233 7.59 -5.72 -8.91
N PHE A 234 7.93 -5.02 -7.84
CA PHE A 234 9.30 -4.63 -7.55
C PHE A 234 9.63 -4.77 -6.07
N SER A 235 10.90 -4.59 -5.74
CA SER A 235 11.41 -4.60 -4.38
C SER A 235 12.36 -3.43 -4.19
N LEU A 236 12.40 -2.87 -2.99
CA LEU A 236 13.32 -1.81 -2.61
C LEU A 236 14.21 -2.25 -1.46
N ARG A 237 15.46 -1.78 -1.45
CA ARG A 237 16.36 -1.91 -0.31
C ARG A 237 17.33 -0.74 -0.20
N ALA A 238 17.85 -0.53 0.99
CA ALA A 238 18.91 0.40 1.31
C ALA A 238 20.10 -0.38 1.87
N ARG A 239 21.30 -0.13 1.36
CA ARG A 239 22.54 -0.70 1.90
C ARG A 239 23.57 0.38 2.17
N MET A 240 24.39 0.13 3.18
CA MET A 240 25.55 0.95 3.51
C MET A 240 26.79 0.29 2.93
N GLY A 241 27.52 1.00 2.06
CA GLY A 241 28.69 0.46 1.36
C GLY A 241 28.35 -0.53 0.25
N GLU A 242 29.31 -1.37 -0.15
CA GLU A 242 29.19 -2.19 -1.38
C GLU A 242 28.39 -3.49 -1.23
N THR A 243 28.23 -4.00 -0.01
CA THR A 243 27.52 -5.25 0.26
C THR A 243 26.20 -4.97 0.97
N PHE A 244 25.13 -5.64 0.54
CA PHE A 244 23.87 -5.60 1.27
C PHE A 244 23.92 -6.56 2.46
N THR A 245 23.63 -6.02 3.65
CA THR A 245 23.35 -6.79 4.85
C THR A 245 21.94 -6.40 5.30
N ALA A 246 21.04 -7.38 5.38
CA ALA A 246 19.70 -7.16 5.94
C ALA A 246 19.81 -6.81 7.42
N CYS A 247 19.09 -5.77 7.84
CA CYS A 247 19.03 -5.33 9.22
C CYS A 247 17.63 -4.81 9.54
N THR A 248 17.40 -4.49 10.82
CA THR A 248 16.16 -3.84 11.27
C THR A 248 16.42 -2.91 12.44
N THR A 249 15.53 -1.94 12.66
CA THR A 249 15.47 -1.10 13.86
C THR A 249 14.50 -1.63 14.92
N ASP A 250 13.76 -2.71 14.64
CA ASP A 250 12.85 -3.34 15.62
C ASP A 250 13.66 -3.99 16.75
N PRO A 251 13.56 -3.53 18.01
CA PRO A 251 14.30 -4.11 19.13
C PRO A 251 13.87 -5.55 19.48
N GLY A 252 12.73 -6.02 18.94
CA GLY A 252 12.28 -7.41 19.09
C GLY A 252 12.99 -8.41 18.19
N ASP A 253 13.77 -7.97 17.20
CA ASP A 253 14.48 -8.82 16.24
C ASP A 253 15.95 -9.02 16.64
N ILE A 254 16.48 -10.23 16.44
CA ILE A 254 17.88 -10.56 16.78
C ILE A 254 18.90 -9.80 15.91
N ASN A 255 18.48 -9.32 14.74
CA ASN A 255 19.31 -8.54 13.83
C ASN A 255 19.08 -7.03 13.98
N SER A 256 18.55 -6.61 15.14
CA SER A 256 18.29 -5.21 15.43
C SER A 256 19.59 -4.40 15.54
N THR A 257 19.63 -3.25 14.89
CA THR A 257 20.71 -2.27 15.04
C THR A 257 20.19 -0.86 14.86
N THR A 258 20.64 0.05 15.71
CA THR A 258 20.29 1.48 15.64
C THR A 258 20.90 2.17 14.41
N GLN A 259 21.77 1.48 13.66
CA GLN A 259 22.40 2.01 12.45
C GLN A 259 21.66 1.57 11.17
N CYS A 260 20.56 0.83 11.27
CA CYS A 260 19.84 0.31 10.12
C CYS A 260 18.99 1.38 9.44
N PRO A 261 19.20 1.68 8.15
CA PRO A 261 18.24 2.50 7.39
C PRO A 261 16.87 1.80 7.35
N ASN A 262 15.79 2.58 7.35
CA ASN A 262 14.45 2.06 7.20
C ASN A 262 13.93 2.31 5.79
N VAL A 263 13.20 1.34 5.22
CA VAL A 263 12.51 1.47 3.92
C VAL A 263 11.01 1.27 4.13
N TYR A 264 10.22 2.29 3.84
CA TYR A 264 8.77 2.28 4.06
C TYR A 264 8.03 3.08 2.98
N ALA A 265 6.72 2.87 2.83
CA ALA A 265 5.85 3.72 2.02
C ALA A 265 5.43 4.95 2.83
N LEU A 266 5.44 6.13 2.21
CA LEU A 266 5.15 7.38 2.90
C LEU A 266 3.67 7.48 3.35
N ASP A 267 2.77 6.96 2.53
CA ASP A 267 1.32 7.13 2.72
C ASP A 267 0.59 5.84 2.32
N HIS A 268 0.63 5.49 1.03
CA HIS A 268 0.03 4.28 0.51
C HIS A 268 1.08 3.24 0.10
N LEU A 269 0.80 1.98 0.41
CA LEU A 269 1.58 0.82 -0.03
C LEU A 269 0.79 0.03 -1.08
N GLY A 270 1.19 0.14 -2.35
CA GLY A 270 0.80 -0.82 -3.38
C GLY A 270 1.59 -2.12 -3.22
N SER A 271 0.90 -3.25 -3.07
CA SER A 271 1.53 -4.55 -2.83
C SER A 271 0.91 -5.64 -3.68
N TYR A 272 1.72 -6.63 -4.04
CA TYR A 272 1.29 -7.88 -4.64
C TYR A 272 1.72 -9.04 -3.76
N MET A 273 0.76 -9.73 -3.18
CA MET A 273 0.97 -10.92 -2.37
C MET A 273 1.23 -12.12 -3.26
N ASN A 274 2.30 -12.87 -2.97
CA ASN A 274 2.52 -14.20 -3.56
C ASN A 274 3.03 -15.14 -2.47
N ALA A 275 2.10 -15.63 -1.65
CA ALA A 275 2.40 -16.48 -0.52
C ALA A 275 1.98 -17.93 -0.82
N PRO A 276 2.91 -18.88 -1.03
CA PRO A 276 2.57 -20.24 -1.49
C PRO A 276 1.81 -21.11 -0.46
N SER A 277 1.77 -20.74 0.82
CA SER A 277 0.98 -21.48 1.84
C SER A 277 0.93 -20.84 3.24
N ALA A 278 1.85 -19.94 3.59
CA ALA A 278 1.95 -19.38 4.95
C ALA A 278 1.30 -17.99 5.13
N GLY A 279 0.84 -17.36 4.05
CA GLY A 279 0.42 -15.97 4.04
C GLY A 279 1.57 -14.96 3.92
N ALA A 280 1.21 -13.70 3.81
CA ALA A 280 2.10 -12.54 3.84
C ALA A 280 2.01 -11.84 5.20
N VAL A 281 3.15 -11.31 5.64
CA VAL A 281 3.24 -10.52 6.87
C VAL A 281 3.73 -9.14 6.49
N PHE A 282 2.89 -8.15 6.72
CA PHE A 282 3.23 -6.75 6.51
C PHE A 282 3.55 -6.12 7.86
N GLN A 283 4.66 -5.38 7.89
CA GLN A 283 4.90 -4.42 8.95
C GLN A 283 4.02 -3.21 8.63
N VAL A 284 3.21 -2.79 9.60
CA VAL A 284 2.19 -1.76 9.39
C VAL A 284 2.79 -0.40 9.67
N ALA A 285 3.00 -0.07 10.93
CA ALA A 285 3.58 1.19 11.38
C ALA A 285 4.25 1.01 12.74
N SER A 286 5.16 1.94 13.06
CA SER A 286 5.69 2.12 14.40
C SER A 286 4.76 3.04 15.20
N LEU A 287 3.97 2.48 16.12
CA LEU A 287 3.08 3.22 17.00
C LEU A 287 3.75 3.41 18.36
N GLY A 288 4.34 4.60 18.57
CA GLY A 288 4.99 4.97 19.81
C GLY A 288 4.03 5.52 20.89
N PRO A 289 4.58 5.92 22.06
CA PRO A 289 3.80 6.38 23.21
C PRO A 289 2.89 7.59 22.93
N GLU A 290 3.25 8.42 21.95
CA GLU A 290 2.47 9.55 21.43
C GLU A 290 1.09 9.16 20.84
N HIS A 291 0.86 7.86 20.61
CA HIS A 291 -0.41 7.31 20.12
C HIS A 291 -1.20 6.56 21.20
N SER A 292 -0.77 6.59 22.47
CA SER A 292 -1.46 5.86 23.54
C SER A 292 -2.92 6.33 23.69
N GLY A 293 -3.85 5.39 23.88
CA GLY A 293 -5.29 5.65 24.01
C GLY A 293 -6.01 6.02 22.70
N LYS A 294 -5.28 6.13 21.57
CA LYS A 294 -5.87 6.46 20.27
C LYS A 294 -6.42 5.24 19.53
N LEU A 295 -7.13 5.48 18.43
CA LEU A 295 -7.54 4.46 17.48
C LEU A 295 -6.55 4.41 16.33
N VAL A 296 -6.16 3.20 15.92
CA VAL A 296 -5.46 2.97 14.65
C VAL A 296 -6.45 2.44 13.63
N ASP A 297 -6.47 3.04 12.46
CA ASP A 297 -7.26 2.62 11.31
C ASP A 297 -6.33 2.09 10.22
N LEU A 298 -6.60 0.87 9.74
CA LEU A 298 -5.98 0.32 8.54
C LEU A 298 -6.98 0.34 7.40
N PHE A 299 -6.57 0.96 6.31
CA PHE A 299 -7.34 1.01 5.08
C PHE A 299 -6.78 0.00 4.10
N LEU A 300 -7.63 -0.92 3.63
CA LEU A 300 -7.24 -1.94 2.65
C LEU A 300 -8.20 -1.90 1.48
N TRP A 301 -7.68 -1.53 0.32
CA TRP A 301 -8.39 -1.61 -0.93
C TRP A 301 -8.23 -2.98 -1.54
N ASP A 302 -9.35 -3.59 -1.93
CA ASP A 302 -9.39 -4.87 -2.62
C ASP A 302 -8.59 -5.97 -1.90
N PRO A 303 -8.89 -6.26 -0.62
CA PRO A 303 -8.12 -7.25 0.10
C PRO A 303 -8.60 -8.67 -0.18
N GLY A 304 -7.65 -9.54 -0.47
CA GLY A 304 -7.69 -10.95 -0.11
C GLY A 304 -8.14 -11.93 -1.17
N GLU A 305 -7.92 -11.70 -2.46
CA GLU A 305 -8.15 -12.76 -3.45
C GLU A 305 -7.31 -14.01 -3.12
N GLY A 306 -8.00 -15.13 -2.85
CA GLY A 306 -7.35 -16.39 -2.43
C GLY A 306 -6.90 -16.46 -0.97
N ALA A 307 -6.97 -15.37 -0.21
CA ALA A 307 -6.79 -15.38 1.24
C ALA A 307 -8.07 -15.79 1.96
N ASN A 308 -7.93 -16.36 3.16
CA ASN A 308 -9.07 -16.67 4.03
C ASN A 308 -9.18 -15.68 5.17
N TRP A 309 -8.04 -15.22 5.68
CA TRP A 309 -8.01 -14.51 6.96
C TRP A 309 -7.08 -13.31 6.90
N LEU A 310 -7.55 -12.22 7.49
CA LEU A 310 -6.74 -11.06 7.84
C LEU A 310 -6.76 -10.87 9.36
N GLU A 311 -5.58 -10.62 9.93
CA GLU A 311 -5.40 -10.43 11.37
C GLU A 311 -4.44 -9.27 11.63
N LEU A 312 -4.81 -8.39 12.56
CA LEU A 312 -3.90 -7.38 13.11
C LEU A 312 -3.26 -7.93 14.38
N TRP A 313 -1.94 -7.78 14.48
CA TRP A 313 -1.14 -8.29 15.58
C TRP A 313 -0.36 -7.15 16.23
N ASP A 314 -0.34 -7.17 17.56
CA ASP A 314 0.39 -6.21 18.40
C ASP A 314 1.92 -6.46 18.39
N PRO A 315 2.73 -5.54 18.95
CA PRO A 315 4.18 -5.70 19.02
C PRO A 315 4.66 -6.87 19.90
N SER A 316 3.77 -7.43 20.73
CA SER A 316 4.04 -8.63 21.53
C SER A 316 3.75 -9.93 20.77
N GLY A 317 3.18 -9.84 19.56
CA GLY A 317 2.81 -10.99 18.76
C GLY A 317 1.48 -11.62 19.21
N ASN A 318 0.53 -10.82 19.69
CA ASN A 318 -0.85 -11.25 19.95
C ASN A 318 -1.81 -10.64 18.94
N ARG A 319 -2.87 -11.38 18.58
CA ARG A 319 -3.98 -10.82 17.81
C ARG A 319 -4.74 -9.80 18.63
N VAL A 320 -5.06 -8.68 18.02
CA VAL A 320 -5.93 -7.67 18.63
C VAL A 320 -7.36 -7.77 18.11
N PRO A 321 -8.36 -7.49 18.97
CA PRO A 321 -9.71 -7.21 18.52
C PRO A 321 -9.73 -5.97 17.63
N VAL A 322 -10.49 -6.09 16.54
CA VAL A 322 -10.71 -5.03 15.57
C VAL A 322 -12.20 -4.84 15.31
N THR A 323 -12.56 -3.62 14.94
CA THR A 323 -13.83 -3.32 14.29
C THR A 323 -13.57 -3.17 12.80
N VAL A 324 -14.39 -3.81 11.98
CA VAL A 324 -14.28 -3.74 10.52
C VAL A 324 -15.49 -3.04 9.95
N GLU A 325 -15.23 -2.15 9.01
CA GLU A 325 -16.24 -1.48 8.22
C GLU A 325 -15.84 -1.47 6.75
N VAL A 326 -16.83 -1.50 5.87
CA VAL A 326 -16.65 -1.49 4.43
C VAL A 326 -17.20 -0.17 3.92
N ALA A 327 -16.39 0.56 3.15
CA ALA A 327 -16.85 1.79 2.51
C ALA A 327 -17.88 1.47 1.43
N CYS A 328 -18.75 2.44 1.18
CA CYS A 328 -19.48 2.52 -0.08
C CYS A 328 -18.49 2.77 -1.22
N HIS A 329 -18.94 2.55 -2.46
CA HIS A 329 -18.15 2.77 -3.67
C HIS A 329 -17.69 4.23 -3.82
N ASP A 330 -18.41 5.19 -3.26
CA ASP A 330 -17.97 6.59 -3.23
C ASP A 330 -16.85 6.86 -2.21
N GLY A 331 -16.40 5.83 -1.48
CA GLY A 331 -15.35 5.91 -0.48
C GLY A 331 -15.83 6.28 0.92
N THR A 332 -17.13 6.58 1.10
CA THR A 332 -17.68 6.95 2.42
C THR A 332 -17.96 5.73 3.29
N PHE A 333 -17.80 5.86 4.62
CA PHE A 333 -18.17 4.80 5.56
C PHE A 333 -19.57 5.04 6.13
N PRO A 334 -20.44 4.01 6.21
CA PRO A 334 -21.81 4.18 6.75
C PRO A 334 -21.88 4.77 8.17
N SER A 335 -20.89 4.50 9.02
CA SER A 335 -20.79 5.11 10.36
C SER A 335 -20.54 6.62 10.34
N GLU A 336 -20.05 7.18 9.24
CA GLU A 336 -19.79 8.61 9.10
C GLU A 336 -21.02 9.36 8.58
N THR A 337 -21.80 8.71 7.72
CA THR A 337 -22.97 9.34 7.09
C THR A 337 -24.29 9.02 7.80
N GLY A 338 -24.32 7.96 8.62
CA GLY A 338 -25.56 7.41 9.19
C GLY A 338 -26.48 6.77 8.14
N ALA A 339 -26.04 6.69 6.89
CA ALA A 339 -26.79 6.14 5.77
C ALA A 339 -26.07 4.90 5.21
N GLY A 340 -26.82 3.87 4.84
CA GLY A 340 -26.28 2.73 4.11
C GLY A 340 -25.98 3.07 2.64
N CYS A 341 -25.20 2.21 1.98
CA CYS A 341 -24.86 2.36 0.55
C CYS A 341 -26.07 2.05 -0.35
N SER A 342 -26.93 3.05 -0.55
CA SER A 342 -28.29 2.90 -1.13
C SER A 342 -28.35 2.37 -2.56
N SER A 343 -27.25 2.40 -3.31
CA SER A 343 -27.18 1.95 -4.71
C SER A 343 -26.34 0.68 -4.91
N GLU A 344 -25.84 0.10 -3.83
CA GLU A 344 -24.90 -1.01 -3.88
C GLU A 344 -25.46 -2.26 -3.24
N THR A 345 -25.05 -3.41 -3.78
CA THR A 345 -25.35 -4.67 -3.10
C THR A 345 -24.44 -4.81 -1.89
N SER A 346 -25.02 -5.08 -0.73
CA SER A 346 -24.28 -5.24 0.52
C SER A 346 -23.28 -6.39 0.43
N PRO A 347 -22.02 -6.23 0.89
CA PRO A 347 -21.09 -7.35 0.99
C PRO A 347 -21.64 -8.39 1.98
N ALA A 348 -21.22 -9.64 1.83
CA ALA A 348 -21.61 -10.68 2.79
C ALA A 348 -21.17 -10.26 4.21
N GLY A 349 -22.07 -10.33 5.19
CA GLY A 349 -21.81 -9.83 6.56
C GLY A 349 -22.14 -8.34 6.77
N GLY A 350 -22.51 -7.60 5.73
CA GLY A 350 -22.89 -6.19 5.82
C GLY A 350 -21.70 -5.23 5.75
N TYR A 351 -22.00 -3.94 5.73
CA TYR A 351 -20.99 -2.88 5.69
C TYR A 351 -20.31 -2.63 7.05
N GLY A 352 -20.79 -3.22 8.14
CA GLY A 352 -20.29 -2.95 9.48
C GLY A 352 -20.80 -1.64 10.09
N PRO A 353 -20.20 -1.18 11.21
CA PRO A 353 -19.06 -1.79 11.90
C PRO A 353 -19.39 -3.16 12.53
N PHE A 354 -18.48 -4.14 12.43
CA PHE A 354 -18.58 -5.41 13.16
C PHE A 354 -17.26 -5.77 13.87
N ALA A 355 -17.36 -6.29 15.09
CA ALA A 355 -16.21 -6.66 15.89
C ALA A 355 -15.73 -8.09 15.57
N THR A 356 -14.41 -8.28 15.43
CA THR A 356 -13.77 -9.58 15.24
C THR A 356 -12.30 -9.54 15.66
N ASN A 357 -11.66 -10.69 15.85
CA ASN A 357 -10.20 -10.79 15.99
C ASN A 357 -9.54 -11.30 14.69
N GLN A 358 -10.35 -11.57 13.67
CA GLN A 358 -9.94 -12.13 12.40
C GLN A 358 -10.99 -11.81 11.33
N VAL A 359 -10.60 -11.11 10.27
CA VAL A 359 -11.49 -10.76 9.17
C VAL A 359 -11.53 -11.92 8.19
N ASN A 360 -12.72 -12.45 7.90
CA ASN A 360 -12.92 -13.52 6.93
C ASN A 360 -12.97 -12.97 5.51
N LEU A 361 -11.90 -13.19 4.76
CA LEU A 361 -11.74 -12.82 3.35
C LEU A 361 -12.22 -13.94 2.40
N GLY A 362 -12.22 -15.18 2.87
CA GLY A 362 -12.30 -16.37 2.02
C GLY A 362 -13.68 -16.94 1.77
N ASP A 363 -14.75 -16.22 2.11
CA ASP A 363 -16.10 -16.68 1.80
C ASP A 363 -16.22 -16.87 0.28
N ASN A 364 -16.29 -18.15 -0.15
CA ASN A 364 -16.49 -18.56 -1.54
C ASN A 364 -17.90 -18.18 -1.97
N TYR A 365 -18.08 -16.91 -2.30
CA TYR A 365 -19.29 -16.46 -2.94
C TYR A 365 -19.22 -16.85 -4.42
N ASN A 366 -19.73 -18.05 -4.72
CA ASN A 366 -19.89 -18.56 -6.10
C ASN A 366 -20.91 -17.75 -6.92
N PHE A 367 -21.46 -16.67 -6.36
CA PHE A 367 -22.48 -15.85 -7.00
C PHE A 367 -22.00 -14.40 -7.11
N CYS A 368 -21.72 -13.99 -8.34
CA CYS A 368 -21.39 -12.63 -8.75
C CYS A 368 -22.55 -11.63 -8.60
N SER A 369 -23.67 -12.03 -7.99
CA SER A 369 -24.82 -11.17 -7.74
C SER A 369 -24.55 -10.06 -6.73
N ASN A 370 -23.50 -10.20 -5.90
CA ASN A 370 -23.20 -9.26 -4.81
C ASN A 370 -21.98 -8.37 -5.07
N ARG A 371 -21.66 -8.15 -6.35
CA ARG A 371 -20.61 -7.19 -6.74
C ARG A 371 -21.02 -5.77 -6.36
N PRO A 372 -20.07 -4.89 -5.96
CA PRO A 372 -20.38 -3.48 -5.70
C PRO A 372 -20.93 -2.79 -6.96
N SER A 373 -20.54 -3.26 -8.15
CA SER A 373 -21.04 -2.78 -9.42
C SER A 373 -21.16 -3.91 -10.46
N PRO A 374 -22.09 -3.81 -11.44
CA PRO A 374 -22.20 -4.76 -12.56
C PRO A 374 -20.98 -4.79 -13.49
N ARG A 375 -20.02 -3.88 -13.29
CA ARG A 375 -18.80 -3.74 -14.13
C ARG A 375 -17.54 -4.30 -13.50
N VAL A 376 -17.65 -4.85 -12.30
CA VAL A 376 -16.55 -5.52 -11.61
C VAL A 376 -16.44 -6.96 -12.11
N THR A 377 -15.22 -7.45 -12.30
CA THR A 377 -14.88 -8.75 -12.87
C THR A 377 -14.81 -9.85 -11.81
N SER A 378 -14.28 -9.57 -10.62
CA SER A 378 -14.22 -10.56 -9.54
C SER A 378 -15.43 -10.51 -8.60
N CYS A 379 -15.74 -11.67 -8.02
CA CYS A 379 -16.92 -11.92 -7.20
C CYS A 379 -16.55 -12.18 -5.73
N ARG A 380 -15.32 -11.88 -5.35
CA ARG A 380 -14.85 -12.00 -3.98
C ARG A 380 -15.52 -10.96 -3.09
N LYS A 381 -15.69 -11.31 -1.82
CA LYS A 381 -16.48 -10.57 -0.83
C LYS A 381 -16.11 -9.09 -0.71
N TYR A 382 -14.81 -8.80 -0.79
CA TYR A 382 -14.24 -7.48 -0.61
C TYR A 382 -13.52 -6.96 -1.86
N ASN A 383 -13.72 -7.62 -3.00
CA ASN A 383 -13.16 -7.13 -4.25
C ASN A 383 -13.77 -5.77 -4.60
N ASP A 384 -12.92 -4.84 -5.06
CA ASP A 384 -13.28 -3.46 -5.42
C ASP A 384 -13.95 -2.70 -4.26
N ARG A 385 -13.49 -2.96 -3.03
CA ARG A 385 -13.99 -2.30 -1.82
C ARG A 385 -12.85 -1.86 -0.92
N LEU A 386 -13.06 -0.73 -0.26
CA LEU A 386 -12.19 -0.24 0.80
C LEU A 386 -12.68 -0.77 2.15
N LEU A 387 -11.81 -1.46 2.88
CA LEU A 387 -12.06 -1.83 4.27
C LEU A 387 -11.36 -0.83 5.18
N ARG A 388 -12.05 -0.40 6.24
CA ARG A 388 -11.44 0.21 7.42
C ARG A 388 -11.43 -0.80 8.56
N ILE A 389 -10.24 -1.07 9.08
CA ILE A 389 -10.02 -1.99 10.19
C ILE A 389 -9.47 -1.17 11.35
N THR A 390 -10.30 -0.98 12.36
CA THR A 390 -10.00 -0.12 13.52
C THR A 390 -9.61 -0.96 14.72
N ALA A 391 -8.49 -0.63 15.37
CA ALA A 391 -8.13 -1.17 16.69
C ALA A 391 -7.93 -0.04 17.71
N GLN A 392 -8.28 -0.32 18.96
CA GLN A 392 -7.97 0.55 20.09
C GLN A 392 -6.54 0.30 20.55
N LEU A 393 -5.74 1.37 20.61
CA LEU A 393 -4.39 1.31 21.17
C LEU A 393 -4.45 1.36 22.70
N PRO A 394 -3.54 0.68 23.42
CA PRO A 394 -3.49 0.75 24.87
C PRO A 394 -3.28 2.18 25.38
N GLU A 395 -3.81 2.48 26.56
CA GLU A 395 -3.60 3.76 27.27
C GLU A 395 -2.13 4.07 27.59
N ASN A 396 -1.27 3.06 27.58
CA ASN A 396 0.17 3.23 27.74
C ASN A 396 0.93 2.17 26.93
N ILE A 397 1.26 2.52 25.69
CA ILE A 397 1.99 1.64 24.74
C ILE A 397 3.35 1.21 25.31
N THR A 398 4.09 2.12 25.95
CA THR A 398 5.42 1.81 26.54
C THR A 398 5.32 0.67 27.54
N THR A 399 4.36 0.76 28.47
CA THR A 399 4.15 -0.25 29.51
C THR A 399 3.61 -1.55 28.91
N ALA A 400 2.69 -1.46 27.95
CA ALA A 400 2.07 -2.63 27.34
C ALA A 400 3.06 -3.50 26.54
N TYR A 401 4.02 -2.87 25.86
CA TYR A 401 4.88 -3.55 24.88
C TYR A 401 6.39 -3.44 25.15
N GLY A 402 6.80 -2.89 26.30
CA GLY A 402 8.21 -2.83 26.71
C GLY A 402 9.10 -2.07 25.71
N GLY A 403 8.56 -1.02 25.09
CA GLY A 403 9.25 -0.21 24.08
C GLY A 403 9.20 -0.74 22.64
N ARG A 404 8.54 -1.88 22.38
CA ARG A 404 8.25 -2.34 21.01
C ARG A 404 7.07 -1.55 20.44
N THR A 405 7.21 -1.10 19.20
CA THR A 405 6.22 -0.20 18.56
C THR A 405 5.66 -0.74 17.26
N TRP A 406 6.23 -1.82 16.70
CA TRP A 406 5.85 -2.30 15.37
C TRP A 406 4.67 -3.26 15.40
N TRP A 407 3.59 -2.85 14.74
CA TRP A 407 2.38 -3.64 14.53
C TRP A 407 2.46 -4.40 13.20
N LYS A 408 1.77 -5.54 13.13
CA LYS A 408 1.83 -6.45 11.97
C LYS A 408 0.46 -6.80 11.45
N LEU A 409 0.34 -6.86 10.14
CA LEU A 409 -0.84 -7.36 9.44
C LEU A 409 -0.51 -8.71 8.80
N TYR A 410 -1.28 -9.73 9.16
CA TYR A 410 -1.16 -11.07 8.59
C TYR A 410 -2.30 -11.29 7.61
N ILE A 411 -1.99 -11.60 6.36
CA ILE A 411 -2.96 -12.04 5.35
C ILE A 411 -2.62 -13.47 4.95
N ARG A 412 -3.52 -14.43 5.18
CA ARG A 412 -3.21 -15.86 5.05
C ARG A 412 -4.34 -16.66 4.43
N SER A 413 -3.96 -17.72 3.72
CA SER A 413 -4.87 -18.75 3.20
C SER A 413 -4.75 -20.02 4.03
N ALA A 414 -5.85 -20.76 4.14
CA ALA A 414 -5.91 -22.04 4.84
C ALA A 414 -5.51 -23.22 3.94
N THR A 415 -5.65 -23.08 2.61
CA THR A 415 -5.59 -24.23 1.68
C THR A 415 -4.89 -23.96 0.35
N SER A 416 -4.52 -22.71 0.04
CA SER A 416 -3.96 -22.36 -1.28
C SER A 416 -2.91 -21.25 -1.20
N SER A 417 -2.25 -20.98 -2.32
CA SER A 417 -1.42 -19.79 -2.46
C SER A 417 -2.31 -18.54 -2.42
N VAL A 418 -1.88 -17.51 -1.70
CA VAL A 418 -2.46 -16.16 -1.81
C VAL A 418 -1.77 -15.47 -2.98
N THR A 419 -2.55 -15.08 -3.97
CA THR A 419 -2.12 -14.24 -5.10
C THR A 419 -3.11 -13.13 -5.25
N ASP A 420 -2.69 -11.91 -4.89
CA ASP A 420 -3.59 -10.77 -4.88
C ASP A 420 -2.82 -9.46 -4.83
N ARG A 421 -3.40 -8.41 -5.41
CA ARG A 421 -2.87 -7.05 -5.30
C ARG A 421 -3.76 -6.25 -4.37
N THR A 422 -3.16 -5.51 -3.45
CA THR A 422 -3.92 -4.65 -2.54
C THR A 422 -3.16 -3.35 -2.30
N THR A 423 -3.92 -2.26 -2.12
CA THR A 423 -3.39 -0.98 -1.68
C THR A 423 -3.72 -0.77 -0.22
N MET A 424 -2.71 -0.48 0.58
CA MET A 424 -2.85 -0.32 2.03
C MET A 424 -2.45 1.08 2.48
N GLN A 425 -3.07 1.56 3.55
CA GLN A 425 -2.75 2.81 4.24
C GLN A 425 -3.06 2.66 5.74
N VAL A 426 -2.38 3.44 6.58
CA VAL A 426 -2.58 3.45 8.03
C VAL A 426 -2.75 4.88 8.54
N ALA A 427 -3.69 5.07 9.46
CA ALA A 427 -3.88 6.33 10.15
C ALA A 427 -4.09 6.10 11.65
N VAL A 428 -3.86 7.15 12.43
CA VAL A 428 -4.22 7.22 13.85
C VAL A 428 -5.13 8.42 14.07
N ARG A 429 -6.14 8.25 14.92
CA ARG A 429 -7.07 9.32 15.31
C ARG A 429 -7.47 9.19 16.77
N ASP A 430 -7.88 10.31 17.35
CA ASP A 430 -8.45 10.30 18.68
C ASP A 430 -9.80 9.54 18.68
N PRO A 431 -10.15 8.82 19.76
CA PRO A 431 -11.49 8.29 19.92
C PRO A 431 -12.49 9.44 19.83
N ALA A 432 -13.62 9.23 19.16
CA ALA A 432 -14.69 10.22 19.16
C ALA A 432 -15.02 10.57 20.62
N ALA A 433 -14.92 11.85 20.98
CA ALA A 433 -15.30 12.28 22.31
C ALA A 433 -16.75 11.82 22.54
N VAL A 434 -16.96 10.96 23.54
CA VAL A 434 -18.31 10.70 24.03
C VAL A 434 -18.75 12.04 24.60
N VAL A 435 -19.54 12.79 23.82
CA VAL A 435 -20.23 13.97 24.33
C VAL A 435 -21.31 13.40 25.23
N ASP A 436 -21.04 13.29 26.52
CA ASP A 436 -22.07 13.05 27.52
C ASP A 436 -23.09 14.20 27.37
N GLU A 437 -24.27 13.89 26.86
CA GLU A 437 -25.40 14.83 26.72
C GLU A 437 -26.06 15.15 28.06
#